data_AF-A0AAE1IG94-F1
#
_entry.id   AF-A0AAE1IG94-F1
#
_cell.length_a   1.000
_cell.length_b   1.000
_cell.length_c   1.000
_cell.angle_alpha   90.00
_cell.angle_beta   90.00
_cell.angle_gamma   90.00
#
_symmetry.space_group_name_H-M   'P 1'
#
loop_
_entity.id
_entity.type
_entity.pdbx_description
1 polymer ?
#
loop_
_entity_poly.entity_id
_entity_poly.type
_entity_poly.pdbx_seq_one_letter_code
_entity_poly.pdbx_strand_id
1 'polypeptide(L)'
;MPSNDPLQHPQLAPSNQLFGALAAARLAAALPHSIPPFSSRTHLRPANPPCLVPNKNTTETHHHHANCDQDKHQEPAIKNQQHKPQHPPDLYRGKPPTTPRSATPPASSRLVSSRLVSSTRLFFFLFSSLLFNPAAMPNSLSLPFRLPFNLPFKLDLDSKALFVLAASLVAAVPCIYICTASAVRNRFPELLEKRVCLLIAHPDDEAMFFAPTVLALARPETGNHVKILCLSAGNAEGLGDTRKKELVKSGLALGLRDESDVFVVDNPKDFPDSMTTHWDETKIANLLTKAFAPQLAHQRAENMSQPTANIDALITFDGHGVSSHPNHISLYHGARGFAKALTEGKPEWKSPVDVYTLNTVNLLRKYSGGLDLFTTIASSLFTRDKDPEHPETLVYTNNIVGPEPKLGTAWSAMTTAHKSQMVWFRYLWLGFSRYMLVNDLHLEKVDQDN
;
A
#
# COMPACT_ATOMS: atom_id res chain seq x y z
N MET A 1 -10.42 -62.05 -34.79
CA MET A 1 -10.69 -60.90 -35.68
C MET A 1 -10.99 -59.70 -34.81
N PRO A 2 -10.39 -58.53 -35.09
CA PRO A 2 -10.21 -57.47 -34.10
C PRO A 2 -11.48 -56.63 -33.93
N SER A 3 -11.73 -56.23 -32.69
CA SER A 3 -12.69 -55.20 -32.29
C SER A 3 -12.11 -53.82 -32.59
N ASN A 4 -12.93 -53.00 -33.23
CA ASN A 4 -12.63 -51.62 -33.63
C ASN A 4 -12.32 -50.71 -32.43
N ASP A 5 -11.17 -50.03 -32.50
CA ASP A 5 -10.94 -48.73 -31.85
C ASP A 5 -11.55 -47.61 -32.71
N PRO A 6 -12.18 -46.61 -32.08
CA PRO A 6 -12.17 -45.26 -32.63
C PRO A 6 -11.53 -44.27 -31.63
N LEU A 7 -10.37 -43.76 -32.05
CA LEU A 7 -9.87 -42.38 -31.91
C LEU A 7 -10.46 -41.52 -30.77
N GLN A 8 -9.67 -41.35 -29.71
CA GLN A 8 -9.86 -40.28 -28.72
C GLN A 8 -9.48 -38.92 -29.34
N HIS A 9 -10.44 -38.00 -29.39
CA HIS A 9 -10.20 -36.55 -29.51
C HIS A 9 -9.87 -35.95 -28.13
N PRO A 10 -8.90 -35.02 -28.03
CA PRO A 10 -8.63 -34.33 -26.77
C PRO A 10 -9.72 -33.30 -26.46
N GLN A 11 -10.34 -33.40 -25.28
CA GLN A 11 -11.28 -32.42 -24.74
C GLN A 11 -10.55 -31.12 -24.36
N LEU A 12 -10.96 -30.03 -25.00
CA LEU A 12 -10.67 -28.65 -24.58
C LEU A 12 -11.52 -28.31 -23.35
N ALA A 13 -10.87 -27.96 -22.24
CA ALA A 13 -11.53 -27.42 -21.05
C ALA A 13 -12.02 -25.98 -21.32
N PRO A 14 -13.26 -25.60 -20.94
CA PRO A 14 -13.74 -24.24 -21.13
C PRO A 14 -13.26 -23.31 -20.00
N SER A 15 -12.65 -22.20 -20.43
CA SER A 15 -12.27 -21.04 -19.64
C SER A 15 -13.51 -20.27 -19.14
N ASN A 16 -13.80 -20.34 -17.84
CA ASN A 16 -14.80 -19.49 -17.18
C ASN A 16 -14.12 -18.53 -16.20
N GLN A 17 -13.65 -17.39 -16.71
CA GLN A 17 -13.33 -16.20 -15.92
C GLN A 17 -14.05 -15.00 -16.53
N LEU A 18 -15.35 -14.86 -16.23
CA LEU A 18 -16.07 -13.59 -16.42
C LEU A 18 -17.32 -13.40 -15.55
N PHE A 19 -17.66 -14.32 -14.63
CA PHE A 19 -18.92 -14.25 -13.88
C PHE A 19 -18.80 -14.15 -12.34
N GLY A 20 -17.59 -13.96 -11.79
CA GLY A 20 -17.40 -13.85 -10.33
C GLY A 20 -17.82 -12.51 -9.71
N ALA A 21 -17.91 -11.43 -10.49
CA ALA A 21 -18.12 -10.08 -9.95
C ALA A 21 -19.58 -9.56 -9.98
N LEU A 22 -20.53 -10.33 -10.53
CA LEU A 22 -21.95 -9.91 -10.61
C LEU A 22 -22.91 -10.69 -9.69
N ALA A 23 -22.44 -11.72 -8.97
CA ALA A 23 -23.31 -12.55 -8.12
C ALA A 23 -23.49 -12.01 -6.68
N ALA A 24 -22.67 -11.06 -6.23
CA ALA A 24 -22.73 -10.54 -4.85
C ALA A 24 -23.76 -9.40 -4.63
N ALA A 25 -24.44 -8.93 -5.69
CA ALA A 25 -25.38 -7.79 -5.60
C ALA A 25 -26.87 -8.18 -5.50
N ARG A 26 -27.18 -9.45 -5.16
CA ARG A 26 -28.56 -9.92 -4.96
C ARG A 26 -28.69 -10.79 -3.72
N LEU A 27 -28.57 -10.21 -2.52
CA LEU A 27 -29.33 -10.64 -1.33
C LEU A 27 -29.06 -9.68 -0.15
N ALA A 28 -29.81 -8.58 -0.05
CA ALA A 28 -29.97 -7.82 1.20
C ALA A 28 -31.18 -6.87 1.08
N ALA A 29 -32.38 -7.44 1.02
CA ALA A 29 -33.62 -6.70 1.20
C ALA A 29 -34.60 -7.57 1.99
N ALA A 30 -34.50 -7.53 3.33
CA ALA A 30 -35.58 -7.87 4.26
C ALA A 30 -35.20 -7.43 5.69
N LEU A 31 -35.81 -6.34 6.16
CA LEU A 31 -36.23 -6.14 7.55
C LEU A 31 -37.69 -6.64 7.66
N PRO A 32 -38.31 -6.95 8.83
CA PRO A 32 -38.13 -6.23 10.12
C PRO A 32 -38.29 -7.06 11.45
N HIS A 33 -38.14 -6.32 12.57
CA HIS A 33 -38.79 -6.45 13.91
C HIS A 33 -37.98 -6.83 15.18
N SER A 34 -37.85 -5.83 16.08
CA SER A 34 -38.28 -5.76 17.51
C SER A 34 -37.75 -6.72 18.61
N ILE A 35 -36.86 -6.19 19.49
CA ILE A 35 -36.86 -6.09 21.00
C ILE A 35 -37.66 -7.16 21.81
N PRO A 36 -37.15 -7.81 22.92
CA PRO A 36 -36.75 -7.17 24.19
C PRO A 36 -35.58 -7.80 25.01
N PRO A 37 -35.18 -7.16 26.15
CA PRO A 37 -33.93 -7.45 26.85
C PRO A 37 -34.10 -8.48 27.97
N PHE A 38 -33.01 -9.16 28.33
CA PHE A 38 -32.95 -9.94 29.57
C PHE A 38 -31.99 -9.29 30.57
N SER A 39 -32.59 -8.84 31.67
CA SER A 39 -31.95 -8.48 32.92
C SER A 39 -31.85 -9.73 33.79
N SER A 40 -30.70 -9.95 34.43
CA SER A 40 -30.66 -10.58 35.74
C SER A 40 -29.54 -9.98 36.57
N ARG A 41 -30.00 -9.24 37.59
CA ARG A 41 -29.30 -8.66 38.73
C ARG A 41 -29.06 -9.74 39.81
N THR A 42 -28.22 -9.35 40.78
CA THR A 42 -27.98 -9.89 42.15
C THR A 42 -26.73 -10.78 42.28
N HIS A 43 -25.83 -10.65 43.27
CA HIS A 43 -25.77 -10.02 44.61
C HIS A 43 -24.32 -9.47 44.86
N LEU A 44 -24.07 -8.25 45.39
CA LEU A 44 -23.94 -7.88 46.84
C LEU A 44 -23.17 -8.93 47.67
N ARG A 45 -22.13 -8.67 48.49
CA ARG A 45 -21.38 -7.49 48.98
C ARG A 45 -20.21 -8.06 49.88
N PRO A 46 -19.53 -7.32 50.78
CA PRO A 46 -18.05 -7.15 50.81
C PRO A 46 -17.34 -7.75 52.06
N ALA A 47 -16.01 -7.66 52.15
CA ALA A 47 -15.27 -7.26 53.37
C ALA A 47 -13.73 -7.38 53.25
N ASN A 48 -13.07 -6.22 53.23
CA ASN A 48 -11.87 -5.73 53.93
C ASN A 48 -10.63 -6.59 54.34
N PRO A 49 -9.43 -5.93 54.37
CA PRO A 49 -8.12 -6.41 54.85
C PRO A 49 -7.97 -6.16 56.39
N PRO A 50 -6.79 -6.08 57.07
CA PRO A 50 -5.36 -6.24 56.69
C PRO A 50 -4.51 -7.09 57.66
N CYS A 51 -3.23 -7.33 57.33
CA CYS A 51 -2.20 -7.66 58.32
C CYS A 51 -0.91 -6.87 58.03
N LEU A 52 -0.58 -6.01 59.00
CA LEU A 52 0.68 -5.33 59.25
C LEU A 52 1.57 -6.22 60.14
N VAL A 53 2.79 -5.69 60.41
CA VAL A 53 3.67 -5.88 61.60
C VAL A 53 4.96 -6.70 61.27
N PRO A 54 6.17 -6.35 61.79
CA PRO A 54 6.85 -5.03 61.87
C PRO A 54 8.42 -5.10 61.77
N ASN A 55 9.10 -3.95 61.93
CA ASN A 55 10.43 -3.73 62.54
C ASN A 55 11.71 -4.22 61.81
N LYS A 56 12.88 -3.56 61.86
CA LYS A 56 13.43 -2.48 62.71
C LYS A 56 14.76 -1.96 62.11
N ASN A 57 15.03 -0.67 62.37
CA ASN A 57 16.33 -0.05 62.73
C ASN A 57 17.38 0.32 61.65
N THR A 58 17.61 1.64 61.40
CA THR A 58 18.64 2.58 61.98
C THR A 58 20.07 2.27 61.50
N THR A 59 20.97 3.18 61.07
CA THR A 59 21.22 4.62 61.32
C THR A 59 22.36 5.07 60.36
N GLU A 60 22.38 6.36 60.00
CA GLU A 60 23.52 7.34 59.97
C GLU A 60 24.99 6.83 60.07
N THR A 61 26.07 7.46 59.58
CA THR A 61 26.46 8.69 58.84
C THR A 61 28.00 8.63 58.61
N HIS A 62 28.52 9.52 57.74
CA HIS A 62 29.86 10.18 57.76
C HIS A 62 31.11 9.61 57.03
N HIS A 63 31.48 10.37 55.98
CA HIS A 63 32.74 11.11 55.71
C HIS A 63 34.09 10.47 55.32
N HIS A 64 34.77 11.26 54.46
CA HIS A 64 36.22 11.36 54.14
C HIS A 64 36.81 10.30 53.17
N HIS A 65 37.78 10.58 52.29
CA HIS A 65 38.36 11.77 51.63
C HIS A 65 39.37 11.23 50.57
N ALA A 66 39.75 12.06 49.60
CA ALA A 66 41.04 12.07 48.87
C ALA A 66 41.40 10.95 47.85
N ASN A 67 41.33 11.32 46.56
CA ASN A 67 42.41 11.67 45.62
C ASN A 67 43.75 10.87 45.53
N CYS A 68 44.34 10.97 44.33
CA CYS A 68 45.66 10.52 43.82
C CYS A 68 45.72 9.09 43.22
N ASP A 69 46.49 8.79 42.18
CA ASP A 69 47.11 9.52 41.06
C ASP A 69 47.68 8.43 40.11
N GLN A 70 47.94 8.82 38.85
CA GLN A 70 48.89 8.31 37.84
C GLN A 70 49.52 6.89 37.90
N ASP A 71 49.48 6.20 36.75
CA ASP A 71 50.64 5.68 35.98
C ASP A 71 50.13 5.00 34.68
N LYS A 72 50.38 5.48 33.46
CA LYS A 72 51.57 5.43 32.58
C LYS A 72 52.10 4.02 32.22
N HIS A 73 52.46 3.91 30.93
CA HIS A 73 53.18 2.84 30.20
C HIS A 73 52.30 1.73 29.57
N GLN A 74 52.52 1.23 28.35
CA GLN A 74 53.37 1.60 27.20
C GLN A 74 52.95 0.67 26.04
N GLU A 75 52.87 1.22 24.83
CA GLU A 75 52.69 0.48 23.56
C GLU A 75 53.97 -0.28 23.19
N PRO A 76 53.89 -1.34 22.37
CA PRO A 76 54.64 -1.23 21.11
C PRO A 76 53.91 -1.78 19.88
N ALA A 77 54.11 -1.05 18.78
CA ALA A 77 53.77 -1.40 17.41
C ALA A 77 54.65 -2.56 16.86
N ILE A 78 54.05 -3.43 16.04
CA ILE A 78 54.77 -4.24 15.04
C ILE A 78 54.05 -4.20 13.69
N LYS A 79 54.89 -4.08 12.65
CA LYS A 79 54.66 -3.75 11.25
C LYS A 79 53.87 -4.78 10.42
N ASN A 80 53.15 -4.24 9.42
CA ASN A 80 52.94 -4.68 8.03
C ASN A 80 53.41 -6.09 7.61
N GLN A 81 52.52 -6.80 6.90
CA GLN A 81 52.82 -7.31 5.55
C GLN A 81 51.57 -7.73 4.76
N GLN A 82 51.43 -7.14 3.57
CA GLN A 82 50.56 -7.57 2.47
C GLN A 82 51.11 -8.85 1.84
N HIS A 83 50.26 -9.83 1.51
CA HIS A 83 50.51 -10.76 0.40
C HIS A 83 49.24 -11.46 -0.13
N LYS A 84 48.98 -11.25 -1.42
CA LYS A 84 48.32 -12.13 -2.41
C LYS A 84 49.11 -11.90 -3.73
N PRO A 85 49.09 -12.73 -4.79
CA PRO A 85 48.42 -14.03 -5.00
C PRO A 85 49.28 -15.13 -5.66
N GLN A 86 48.89 -16.40 -5.56
CA GLN A 86 49.36 -17.47 -6.47
C GLN A 86 48.26 -18.52 -6.76
N HIS A 87 47.97 -18.73 -8.04
CA HIS A 87 47.39 -19.96 -8.67
C HIS A 87 48.51 -21.03 -8.81
N PRO A 88 48.29 -22.36 -9.04
CA PRO A 88 47.48 -23.01 -10.12
C PRO A 88 46.95 -24.44 -9.73
N PRO A 89 46.68 -25.46 -10.61
CA PRO A 89 46.50 -25.52 -12.07
C PRO A 89 45.21 -26.23 -12.59
N ASP A 90 44.99 -26.07 -13.90
CA ASP A 90 44.00 -26.75 -14.75
C ASP A 90 44.32 -28.24 -15.01
N LEU A 91 43.26 -29.05 -15.10
CA LEU A 91 43.21 -30.30 -15.86
C LEU A 91 41.74 -30.73 -16.01
N TYR A 92 41.15 -30.57 -17.20
CA TYR A 92 40.54 -31.65 -18.01
C TYR A 92 39.93 -31.09 -19.29
N ARG A 93 40.42 -31.63 -20.41
CA ARG A 93 40.08 -31.33 -21.80
C ARG A 93 38.98 -32.30 -22.26
N GLY A 94 37.86 -31.79 -22.76
CA GLY A 94 36.81 -32.55 -23.45
C GLY A 94 36.24 -31.76 -24.64
N LYS A 95 36.31 -32.34 -25.84
CA LYS A 95 35.89 -31.77 -27.14
C LYS A 95 34.35 -31.57 -27.24
N PRO A 96 33.88 -30.68 -28.15
CA PRO A 96 32.48 -30.32 -28.28
C PRO A 96 31.72 -31.24 -29.24
N PRO A 97 30.40 -31.47 -29.07
CA PRO A 97 29.56 -31.99 -30.13
C PRO A 97 28.72 -30.88 -30.79
N THR A 98 28.97 -30.72 -32.10
CA THR A 98 27.99 -30.65 -33.20
C THR A 98 26.65 -29.93 -32.98
N THR A 99 26.46 -28.88 -33.78
CA THR A 99 25.19 -28.25 -34.15
C THR A 99 24.15 -29.22 -34.73
N PRO A 100 22.86 -28.96 -34.51
CA PRO A 100 21.85 -29.24 -35.51
C PRO A 100 21.06 -27.98 -35.91
N ARG A 101 21.01 -27.82 -37.24
CA ARG A 101 19.98 -27.24 -38.12
C ARG A 101 18.77 -26.51 -37.49
N SER A 102 18.52 -25.36 -38.12
CA SER A 102 17.28 -24.56 -38.11
C SER A 102 15.98 -25.38 -38.12
N ALA A 103 15.10 -25.08 -37.17
CA ALA A 103 13.68 -25.32 -37.28
C ALA A 103 12.95 -23.97 -37.24
N THR A 104 12.33 -23.61 -38.37
CA THR A 104 11.37 -22.53 -38.50
C THR A 104 10.11 -22.83 -37.67
N PRO A 105 9.57 -21.89 -36.88
CA PRO A 105 8.27 -22.10 -36.23
C PRO A 105 7.12 -21.93 -37.25
N PRO A 106 6.00 -22.63 -37.08
CA PRO A 106 4.87 -22.56 -37.99
C PRO A 106 4.22 -21.16 -37.93
N ALA A 107 3.86 -20.66 -39.10
CA ALA A 107 3.14 -19.41 -39.27
C ALA A 107 1.68 -19.54 -38.80
N SER A 108 1.41 -19.32 -37.51
CA SER A 108 0.03 -19.15 -37.02
C SER A 108 -0.14 -18.19 -35.83
N SER A 109 0.90 -17.46 -35.40
CA SER A 109 0.82 -16.50 -34.30
C SER A 109 0.89 -15.01 -34.72
N ARG A 110 1.03 -14.69 -36.01
CA ARG A 110 1.17 -13.29 -36.50
C ARG A 110 -0.15 -12.54 -36.75
N LEU A 111 -1.31 -13.16 -36.55
CA LEU A 111 -2.61 -12.55 -36.90
C LEU A 111 -3.43 -12.02 -35.71
N VAL A 112 -3.02 -12.30 -34.47
CA VAL A 112 -3.72 -11.79 -33.26
C VAL A 112 -3.02 -10.57 -32.64
N SER A 113 -1.72 -10.40 -32.88
CA SER A 113 -0.96 -9.23 -32.40
C SER A 113 -1.23 -7.95 -33.23
N SER A 114 -1.55 -8.07 -34.52
CA SER A 114 -1.79 -6.91 -35.40
C SER A 114 -3.15 -6.24 -35.17
N ARG A 115 -4.16 -6.97 -34.69
CA ARG A 115 -5.49 -6.40 -34.38
C ARG A 115 -5.54 -5.70 -33.01
N LEU A 116 -4.71 -6.11 -32.04
CA LEU A 116 -4.72 -5.50 -30.71
C LEU A 116 -3.82 -4.26 -30.59
N VAL A 117 -2.70 -4.22 -31.35
CA VAL A 117 -1.88 -3.00 -31.51
C VAL A 117 -2.64 -1.90 -32.28
N SER A 118 -3.64 -2.28 -33.07
CA SER A 118 -4.52 -1.36 -33.78
C SER A 118 -5.45 -0.58 -32.82
N SER A 119 -5.96 -1.20 -31.75
CA SER A 119 -6.87 -0.54 -30.80
C SER A 119 -6.19 0.51 -29.94
N THR A 120 -4.94 0.28 -29.51
CA THR A 120 -4.16 1.27 -28.74
C THR A 120 -3.74 2.45 -29.61
N ARG A 121 -3.37 2.19 -30.88
CA ARG A 121 -3.10 3.25 -31.86
C ARG A 121 -4.37 4.03 -32.20
N LEU A 122 -5.52 3.37 -32.33
CA LEU A 122 -6.81 4.02 -32.60
C LEU A 122 -7.24 4.92 -31.44
N PHE A 123 -6.99 4.51 -30.19
CA PHE A 123 -7.26 5.35 -29.02
C PHE A 123 -6.38 6.62 -29.00
N PHE A 124 -5.06 6.49 -29.24
CA PHE A 124 -4.17 7.65 -29.38
C PHE A 124 -4.48 8.50 -30.62
N PHE A 125 -4.93 7.89 -31.72
CA PHE A 125 -5.32 8.61 -32.93
C PHE A 125 -6.64 9.38 -32.75
N LEU A 126 -7.61 8.80 -32.03
CA LEU A 126 -8.86 9.48 -31.68
C LEU A 126 -8.61 10.59 -30.64
N PHE A 127 -7.77 10.35 -29.63
CA PHE A 127 -7.39 11.37 -28.64
C PHE A 127 -6.58 12.52 -29.26
N SER A 128 -5.70 12.22 -30.23
CA SER A 128 -4.93 13.23 -30.98
C SER A 128 -5.77 13.95 -32.05
N SER A 129 -6.74 13.28 -32.68
CA SER A 129 -7.60 13.90 -33.70
C SER A 129 -8.67 14.81 -33.09
N LEU A 130 -9.17 14.50 -31.88
CA LEU A 130 -10.07 15.39 -31.15
C LEU A 130 -9.40 16.70 -30.70
N LEU A 131 -8.06 16.72 -30.56
CA LEU A 131 -7.33 17.91 -30.14
C LEU A 131 -6.80 18.76 -31.31
N PHE A 132 -6.76 18.25 -32.55
CA PHE A 132 -6.02 18.91 -33.64
C PHE A 132 -6.72 19.01 -35.02
N ASN A 133 -7.96 18.56 -35.20
CA ASN A 133 -8.65 18.77 -36.50
C ASN A 133 -10.17 19.01 -36.36
N PRO A 134 -10.64 20.28 -36.38
CA PRO A 134 -12.06 20.61 -36.24
C PRO A 134 -12.91 20.35 -37.50
N ALA A 135 -12.33 19.82 -38.60
CA ALA A 135 -13.00 19.74 -39.89
C ALA A 135 -13.67 18.39 -40.22
N ALA A 136 -13.68 17.41 -39.30
CA ALA A 136 -14.14 16.04 -39.59
C ALA A 136 -15.15 15.49 -38.57
N MET A 137 -16.19 16.25 -38.21
CA MET A 137 -17.27 15.77 -37.35
C MET A 137 -18.62 15.77 -38.09
N PRO A 138 -19.40 14.68 -38.05
CA PRO A 138 -20.78 14.68 -38.52
C PRO A 138 -21.64 15.61 -37.65
N ASN A 139 -22.64 16.25 -38.25
CA ASN A 139 -23.50 17.26 -37.61
C ASN A 139 -24.42 16.71 -36.50
N SER A 140 -24.39 15.40 -36.23
CA SER A 140 -25.07 14.79 -35.09
C SER A 140 -24.29 13.56 -34.60
N LEU A 141 -24.02 13.53 -33.30
CA LEU A 141 -23.44 12.37 -32.62
C LEU A 141 -24.59 11.68 -31.86
N SER A 142 -25.02 10.52 -32.34
CA SER A 142 -25.94 9.67 -31.57
C SER A 142 -25.11 8.83 -30.58
N LEU A 143 -25.43 8.92 -29.29
CA LEU A 143 -24.80 8.07 -28.28
C LEU A 143 -25.19 6.60 -28.52
N PRO A 144 -24.24 5.65 -28.59
CA PRO A 144 -24.53 4.25 -28.92
C PRO A 144 -25.23 3.47 -27.79
N PHE A 145 -25.57 4.11 -26.67
CA PHE A 145 -26.24 3.50 -25.53
C PHE A 145 -27.43 4.35 -25.09
N ARG A 146 -28.62 3.74 -24.97
CA ARG A 146 -29.75 4.33 -24.24
C ARG A 146 -29.39 4.35 -22.76
N LEU A 147 -29.29 5.55 -22.17
CA LEU A 147 -29.18 5.70 -20.73
C LEU A 147 -30.40 5.04 -20.05
N PRO A 148 -30.25 4.35 -18.91
CA PRO A 148 -31.33 3.63 -18.23
C PRO A 148 -32.41 4.55 -17.60
N PHE A 149 -32.28 5.87 -17.77
CA PHE A 149 -33.21 6.87 -17.23
C PHE A 149 -33.50 7.94 -18.30
N ASN A 150 -34.76 8.33 -18.45
CA ASN A 150 -35.14 9.48 -19.27
C ASN A 150 -34.77 10.77 -18.51
N LEU A 151 -33.82 11.53 -19.04
CA LEU A 151 -33.57 12.89 -18.55
C LEU A 151 -34.80 13.76 -18.89
N PRO A 152 -35.35 14.55 -17.93
CA PRO A 152 -36.55 15.36 -18.15
C PRO A 152 -36.34 16.55 -19.11
N PHE A 153 -35.15 16.68 -19.70
CA PHE A 153 -34.80 17.72 -20.65
C PHE A 153 -34.04 17.12 -21.85
N LYS A 154 -34.40 17.55 -23.07
CA LYS A 154 -33.56 17.34 -24.26
C LYS A 154 -32.54 18.47 -24.33
N LEU A 155 -31.26 18.15 -24.16
CA LEU A 155 -30.17 19.06 -24.50
C LEU A 155 -29.90 18.92 -26.00
N ASP A 156 -30.46 19.81 -26.83
CA ASP A 156 -30.02 20.00 -28.21
C ASP A 156 -28.73 20.82 -28.19
N LEU A 157 -27.61 20.16 -27.89
CA LEU A 157 -26.28 20.73 -28.05
C LEU A 157 -25.83 20.51 -29.49
N ASP A 158 -25.58 21.59 -30.22
CA ASP A 158 -24.93 21.46 -31.53
C ASP A 158 -23.49 20.93 -31.35
N SER A 159 -22.90 20.39 -32.43
CA SER A 159 -21.58 19.77 -32.38
C SER A 159 -20.47 20.74 -31.93
N LYS A 160 -20.65 22.05 -32.15
CA LYS A 160 -19.71 23.09 -31.71
C LYS A 160 -19.83 23.33 -30.20
N ALA A 161 -21.04 23.40 -29.68
CA ALA A 161 -21.32 23.54 -28.25
C ALA A 161 -20.81 22.33 -27.47
N LEU A 162 -20.97 21.12 -28.00
CA LEU A 162 -20.41 19.91 -27.40
C LEU A 162 -18.88 19.93 -27.39
N PHE A 163 -18.26 20.36 -28.49
CA PHE A 163 -16.79 20.50 -28.56
C PHE A 163 -16.26 21.55 -27.58
N VAL A 164 -16.90 22.73 -27.52
CA VAL A 164 -16.54 23.79 -26.57
C VAL A 164 -16.70 23.29 -25.14
N LEU A 165 -17.81 22.62 -24.81
CA LEU A 165 -18.03 22.06 -23.48
C LEU A 165 -16.95 21.02 -23.12
N ALA A 166 -16.62 20.11 -24.03
CA ALA A 166 -15.57 19.13 -23.81
C ALA A 166 -14.20 19.79 -23.61
N ALA A 167 -13.83 20.75 -24.45
CA ALA A 167 -12.59 21.51 -24.31
C ALA A 167 -12.54 22.31 -23.00
N SER A 168 -13.65 22.94 -22.61
CA SER A 168 -13.78 23.62 -21.33
C SER A 168 -13.61 22.67 -20.15
N LEU A 169 -14.18 21.46 -20.19
CA LEU A 169 -13.98 20.45 -19.15
C LEU A 169 -12.52 19.97 -19.08
N VAL A 170 -11.90 19.71 -20.23
CA VAL A 170 -10.49 19.29 -20.32
C VAL A 170 -9.55 20.36 -19.74
N ALA A 171 -9.88 21.65 -19.87
CA ALA A 171 -9.10 22.73 -19.25
C ALA A 171 -9.47 22.93 -17.77
N ALA A 172 -10.76 22.93 -17.43
CA ALA A 172 -11.24 23.27 -16.10
C ALA A 172 -10.88 22.20 -15.06
N VAL A 173 -10.99 20.91 -15.38
CA VAL A 173 -10.75 19.82 -14.42
C VAL A 173 -9.31 19.80 -13.90
N PRO A 174 -8.26 19.87 -14.74
CA PRO A 174 -6.88 20.03 -14.28
C PRO A 174 -6.66 21.29 -13.44
N CYS A 175 -7.18 22.45 -13.87
CA CYS A 175 -7.04 23.71 -13.14
C CYS A 175 -7.67 23.62 -11.73
N ILE A 176 -8.88 23.08 -11.67
CA ILE A 176 -9.60 22.82 -10.43
C ILE A 176 -8.79 21.88 -9.53
N TYR A 177 -8.27 20.79 -10.09
CA TYR A 177 -7.43 19.86 -9.34
C TYR A 177 -6.18 20.53 -8.79
N ILE A 178 -5.47 21.34 -9.59
CA ILE A 178 -4.26 22.07 -9.15
C ILE A 178 -4.59 23.02 -8.00
N CYS A 179 -5.66 23.80 -8.13
CA CYS A 179 -6.09 24.74 -7.09
C CYS A 179 -6.47 24.00 -5.79
N THR A 180 -7.22 22.90 -5.91
CA THR A 180 -7.67 22.10 -4.75
C THR A 180 -6.51 21.35 -4.10
N ALA A 181 -5.59 20.76 -4.86
CA ALA A 181 -4.38 20.12 -4.35
C ALA A 181 -3.46 21.11 -3.63
N SER A 182 -3.35 22.34 -4.13
CA SER A 182 -2.65 23.43 -3.44
C SER A 182 -3.32 23.78 -2.11
N ALA A 183 -4.65 23.93 -2.09
CA ALA A 183 -5.41 24.21 -0.87
C ALA A 183 -5.28 23.10 0.17
N VAL A 184 -5.31 21.83 -0.25
CA VAL A 184 -5.12 20.65 0.61
C VAL A 184 -3.73 20.70 1.27
N ARG A 185 -2.66 20.87 0.50
CA ARG A 185 -1.30 20.91 1.05
C ARG A 185 -1.10 22.01 2.09
N ASN A 186 -1.78 23.15 1.94
CA ASN A 186 -1.69 24.25 2.91
C ASN A 186 -2.59 24.04 4.15
N ARG A 187 -3.54 23.10 4.10
CA ARG A 187 -4.57 22.91 5.12
C ARG A 187 -4.31 21.72 6.04
N PHE A 188 -3.70 20.66 5.51
CA PHE A 188 -3.44 19.42 6.23
C PHE A 188 -2.01 19.38 6.74
N PRO A 189 -1.78 18.77 7.91
CA PRO A 189 -0.44 18.59 8.44
C PRO A 189 0.36 17.60 7.57
N GLU A 190 1.68 17.73 7.66
CA GLU A 190 2.63 16.81 7.07
C GLU A 190 3.48 16.19 8.18
N LEU A 191 3.74 14.88 8.10
CA LEU A 191 4.69 14.23 9.00
C LEU A 191 6.10 14.72 8.67
N LEU A 192 6.82 15.16 9.70
CA LEU A 192 8.19 15.67 9.59
C LEU A 192 9.10 14.95 10.58
N GLU A 193 10.32 14.66 10.16
CA GLU A 193 11.38 14.01 10.96
C GLU A 193 10.93 12.68 11.58
N LYS A 194 10.01 11.96 10.93
CA LYS A 194 9.49 10.67 11.40
C LYS A 194 10.15 9.48 10.69
N ARG A 195 10.22 8.36 11.40
CA ARG A 195 10.53 7.03 10.86
C ARG A 195 9.20 6.34 10.52
N VAL A 196 8.93 6.22 9.23
CA VAL A 196 7.63 5.75 8.72
C VAL A 196 7.80 4.38 8.08
N CYS A 197 6.98 3.41 8.48
CA CYS A 197 6.85 2.13 7.79
C CYS A 197 5.55 2.10 6.98
N LEU A 198 5.65 1.88 5.67
CA LEU A 198 4.54 1.51 4.81
C LEU A 198 4.43 -0.02 4.80
N LEU A 199 3.34 -0.55 5.36
CA LEU A 199 3.02 -1.97 5.40
C LEU A 199 2.06 -2.33 4.27
N ILE A 200 2.52 -3.16 3.34
CA ILE A 200 1.77 -3.60 2.14
C ILE A 200 1.70 -5.12 2.04
N ALA A 201 0.77 -5.62 1.24
CA ALA A 201 0.53 -7.06 1.12
C ALA A 201 1.37 -7.62 -0.04
N HIS A 202 1.39 -6.90 -1.15
CA HIS A 202 1.96 -7.36 -2.41
C HIS A 202 2.95 -6.37 -3.01
N PRO A 203 3.93 -6.85 -3.79
CA PRO A 203 4.73 -6.00 -4.65
C PRO A 203 3.81 -5.32 -5.67
N ASP A 204 3.76 -3.97 -5.71
CA ASP A 204 2.92 -3.08 -6.55
C ASP A 204 1.97 -2.19 -5.76
N ASP A 205 1.60 -2.60 -4.54
CA ASP A 205 0.65 -1.86 -3.70
C ASP A 205 1.13 -0.43 -3.44
N GLU A 206 2.44 -0.26 -3.25
CA GLU A 206 3.06 1.03 -2.98
C GLU A 206 2.88 2.01 -4.16
N ALA A 207 2.91 1.50 -5.39
CA ALA A 207 2.76 2.31 -6.60
C ALA A 207 1.29 2.46 -7.02
N MET A 208 0.46 1.44 -6.77
CA MET A 208 -0.95 1.41 -7.16
C MET A 208 -1.85 2.20 -6.20
N PHE A 209 -1.56 2.19 -4.90
CA PHE A 209 -2.43 2.75 -3.88
C PHE A 209 -1.77 3.89 -3.09
N PHE A 210 -0.48 3.78 -2.80
CA PHE A 210 0.22 4.68 -1.87
C PHE A 210 1.18 5.68 -2.53
N ALA A 211 1.25 5.75 -3.86
CA ALA A 211 2.24 6.58 -4.53
C ALA A 211 2.21 8.07 -4.09
N PRO A 212 1.04 8.74 -3.95
CA PRO A 212 0.99 10.08 -3.38
C PRO A 212 1.61 10.17 -1.97
N THR A 213 1.34 9.20 -1.11
CA THR A 213 1.86 9.14 0.26
C THR A 213 3.36 8.94 0.28
N VAL A 214 3.89 7.95 -0.45
CA VAL A 214 5.33 7.64 -0.48
C VAL A 214 6.12 8.80 -1.06
N LEU A 215 5.69 9.34 -2.21
CA LEU A 215 6.37 10.48 -2.83
C LEU A 215 6.36 11.71 -1.91
N ALA A 216 5.29 11.94 -1.17
CA ALA A 216 5.21 13.05 -0.25
C ALA A 216 6.15 12.87 0.96
N LEU A 217 6.10 11.71 1.60
CA LEU A 217 6.89 11.41 2.79
C LEU A 217 8.39 11.24 2.49
N ALA A 218 8.75 10.76 1.31
CA ALA A 218 10.14 10.50 0.95
C ALA A 218 10.91 11.77 0.54
N ARG A 219 10.25 12.94 0.47
CA ARG A 219 10.91 14.21 0.13
C ARG A 219 12.01 14.55 1.15
N PRO A 220 13.24 14.86 0.72
CA PRO A 220 14.34 15.16 1.63
C PRO A 220 14.03 16.28 2.62
N GLU A 221 13.24 17.28 2.21
CA GLU A 221 12.89 18.45 3.02
C GLU A 221 12.01 18.10 4.23
N THR A 222 11.33 16.96 4.20
CA THR A 222 10.51 16.49 5.33
C THR A 222 11.34 15.87 6.45
N GLY A 223 12.60 15.50 6.19
CA GLY A 223 13.45 14.80 7.15
C GLY A 223 13.04 13.35 7.46
N ASN A 224 11.93 12.87 6.90
CA ASN A 224 11.43 11.53 7.19
C ASN A 224 12.34 10.41 6.67
N HIS A 225 12.32 9.26 7.34
CA HIS A 225 12.89 8.02 6.83
C HIS A 225 11.76 7.02 6.55
N VAL A 226 11.52 6.73 5.27
CA VAL A 226 10.42 5.87 4.82
C VAL A 226 10.96 4.48 4.48
N LYS A 227 10.30 3.44 5.00
CA LYS A 227 10.56 2.04 4.72
C LYS A 227 9.32 1.34 4.20
N ILE A 228 9.49 0.32 3.38
CA ILE A 228 8.41 -0.55 2.90
C ILE A 228 8.61 -1.94 3.49
N LEU A 229 7.57 -2.45 4.16
CA LEU A 229 7.47 -3.83 4.61
C LEU A 229 6.34 -4.52 3.82
N CYS A 230 6.71 -5.45 2.95
CA CYS A 230 5.77 -6.23 2.14
C CYS A 230 5.66 -7.65 2.69
N LEU A 231 4.45 -8.12 3.01
CA LEU A 231 4.28 -9.42 3.70
C LEU A 231 4.27 -10.65 2.77
N SER A 232 4.24 -10.46 1.45
CA SER A 232 4.30 -11.54 0.48
C SER A 232 5.19 -11.19 -0.70
N ALA A 233 5.83 -12.18 -1.31
CA ALA A 233 6.58 -12.00 -2.56
C ALA A 233 5.68 -11.81 -3.79
N GLY A 234 4.34 -11.86 -3.66
CA GLY A 234 3.43 -11.77 -4.79
C GLY A 234 3.55 -12.98 -5.73
N ASN A 235 3.75 -14.17 -5.16
CA ASN A 235 4.15 -15.37 -5.92
C ASN A 235 2.98 -16.23 -6.43
N ALA A 236 1.73 -15.73 -6.44
CA ALA A 236 0.58 -16.52 -6.92
C ALA A 236 0.74 -17.01 -8.36
N GLU A 237 1.51 -16.29 -9.18
CA GLU A 237 1.82 -16.64 -10.58
C GLU A 237 3.21 -17.27 -10.77
N GLY A 238 3.94 -17.59 -9.69
CA GLY A 238 5.32 -18.10 -9.76
C GLY A 238 6.37 -17.03 -10.12
N LEU A 239 6.03 -15.74 -9.99
CA LEU A 239 6.87 -14.60 -10.37
C LEU A 239 7.50 -13.86 -9.17
N GLY A 240 7.48 -14.45 -7.97
CA GLY A 240 7.85 -13.76 -6.73
C GLY A 240 9.26 -13.18 -6.71
N ASP A 241 10.26 -13.91 -7.23
CA ASP A 241 11.64 -13.41 -7.30
C ASP A 241 11.80 -12.21 -8.24
N THR A 242 11.01 -12.16 -9.32
CA THR A 242 10.95 -11.00 -10.20
C THR A 242 10.29 -9.84 -9.48
N ARG A 243 9.10 -10.06 -8.90
CA ARG A 243 8.29 -9.04 -8.25
C ARG A 243 8.99 -8.41 -7.03
N LYS A 244 9.80 -9.17 -6.28
CA LYS A 244 10.68 -8.64 -5.23
C LYS A 244 11.63 -7.56 -5.77
N LYS A 245 12.29 -7.83 -6.90
CA LYS A 245 13.22 -6.87 -7.54
C LYS A 245 12.47 -5.67 -8.13
N GLU A 246 11.28 -5.90 -8.67
CA GLU A 246 10.42 -4.84 -9.19
C GLU A 246 9.99 -3.87 -8.07
N LEU A 247 9.62 -4.40 -6.89
CA LEU A 247 9.27 -3.59 -5.72
C LEU A 247 10.44 -2.73 -5.24
N VAL A 248 11.65 -3.29 -5.12
CA VAL A 248 12.85 -2.50 -4.74
C VAL A 248 13.04 -1.34 -5.72
N LYS A 249 13.00 -1.63 -7.03
CA LYS A 249 13.15 -0.61 -8.06
C LYS A 249 12.03 0.44 -8.02
N SER A 250 10.81 0.04 -7.72
CA SER A 250 9.66 0.93 -7.57
C SER A 250 9.80 1.83 -6.35
N GLY A 251 10.21 1.28 -5.20
CA GLY A 251 10.47 2.03 -3.97
C GLY A 251 11.51 3.12 -4.18
N LEU A 252 12.64 2.80 -4.83
CA LEU A 252 13.64 3.80 -5.20
C LEU A 252 13.08 4.87 -6.15
N ALA A 253 12.26 4.48 -7.13
CA ALA A 253 11.62 5.42 -8.05
C ALA A 253 10.61 6.36 -7.36
N LEU A 254 10.00 5.92 -6.25
CA LEU A 254 9.11 6.71 -5.41
C LEU A 254 9.84 7.54 -4.34
N GLY A 255 11.17 7.47 -4.28
CA GLY A 255 12.01 8.34 -3.45
C GLY A 255 12.62 7.69 -2.21
N LEU A 256 12.49 6.36 -2.00
CA LEU A 256 13.24 5.69 -0.94
C LEU A 256 14.74 5.88 -1.13
N ARG A 257 15.47 6.00 -0.02
CA ARG A 257 16.89 6.38 -0.03
C ARG A 257 17.81 5.21 -0.38
N ASP A 258 17.45 4.01 0.08
CA ASP A 258 18.29 2.82 -0.07
C ASP A 258 17.43 1.57 -0.34
N GLU A 259 18.01 0.57 -1.00
CA GLU A 259 17.34 -0.72 -1.25
C GLU A 259 17.03 -1.47 0.05
N SER A 260 17.83 -1.27 1.10
CA SER A 260 17.61 -1.84 2.43
C SER A 260 16.39 -1.29 3.15
N ASP A 261 15.81 -0.19 2.67
CA ASP A 261 14.53 0.33 3.15
C ASP A 261 13.32 -0.44 2.59
N VAL A 262 13.53 -1.40 1.68
CA VAL A 262 12.49 -2.28 1.13
C VAL A 262 12.70 -3.71 1.61
N PHE A 263 11.80 -4.20 2.45
CA PHE A 263 11.85 -5.55 2.99
C PHE A 263 10.64 -6.37 2.53
N VAL A 264 10.89 -7.57 2.01
CA VAL A 264 9.85 -8.52 1.59
C VAL A 264 9.92 -9.78 2.44
N VAL A 265 8.82 -10.10 3.10
CA VAL A 265 8.66 -11.35 3.83
C VAL A 265 8.34 -12.46 2.83
N ASP A 266 9.21 -13.46 2.75
CA ASP A 266 9.02 -14.64 1.92
C ASP A 266 8.62 -15.83 2.81
N ASN A 267 7.37 -15.79 3.28
CA ASN A 267 6.80 -16.84 4.13
C ASN A 267 5.40 -17.25 3.64
N PRO A 268 5.32 -18.03 2.54
CA PRO A 268 4.04 -18.41 1.95
C PRO A 268 3.18 -19.32 2.85
N LYS A 269 3.75 -19.90 3.91
CA LYS A 269 2.99 -20.68 4.89
C LYS A 269 2.08 -19.81 5.76
N ASP A 270 2.59 -18.64 6.16
CA ASP A 270 1.85 -17.73 7.03
C ASP A 270 1.16 -16.61 6.23
N PHE A 271 1.79 -16.16 5.13
CA PHE A 271 1.31 -15.06 4.29
C PHE A 271 1.26 -15.46 2.81
N PRO A 272 0.43 -16.45 2.43
CA PRO A 272 0.27 -16.84 1.03
C PRO A 272 -0.35 -15.70 0.21
N ASP A 273 0.21 -15.45 -0.97
CA ASP A 273 -0.44 -14.59 -1.97
C ASP A 273 -1.73 -15.25 -2.48
N SER A 274 -2.89 -14.67 -2.16
CA SER A 274 -4.20 -15.27 -2.42
C SER A 274 -5.30 -14.22 -2.48
N MET A 275 -6.21 -14.36 -3.44
CA MET A 275 -7.41 -13.53 -3.57
C MET A 275 -8.54 -13.92 -2.61
N THR A 276 -8.38 -15.01 -1.85
CA THR A 276 -9.49 -15.62 -1.07
C THR A 276 -9.12 -15.96 0.37
N THR A 277 -7.84 -15.90 0.72
CA THR A 277 -7.35 -16.34 2.03
C THR A 277 -7.04 -15.13 2.88
N HIS A 278 -7.62 -15.05 4.07
CA HIS A 278 -7.20 -14.10 5.09
C HIS A 278 -5.94 -14.63 5.78
N TRP A 279 -4.98 -13.73 6.04
CA TRP A 279 -3.85 -14.01 6.92
C TRP A 279 -4.24 -13.87 8.39
N ASP A 280 -3.53 -14.59 9.23
CA ASP A 280 -3.68 -14.55 10.68
C ASP A 280 -3.13 -13.23 11.23
N GLU A 281 -4.02 -12.39 11.76
CA GLU A 281 -3.70 -11.09 12.35
C GLU A 281 -2.69 -11.17 13.50
N THR A 282 -2.71 -12.27 14.28
CA THR A 282 -1.80 -12.47 15.40
C THR A 282 -0.38 -12.72 14.91
N LYS A 283 -0.23 -13.42 13.78
CA LYS A 283 1.09 -13.62 13.15
C LYS A 283 1.65 -12.30 12.61
N ILE A 284 0.81 -11.46 12.03
CA ILE A 284 1.21 -10.13 11.55
C ILE A 284 1.62 -9.26 12.73
N ALA A 285 0.78 -9.17 13.78
CA ALA A 285 1.08 -8.39 14.98
C ALA A 285 2.41 -8.83 15.62
N ASN A 286 2.63 -10.14 15.79
CA ASN A 286 3.89 -10.68 16.31
C ASN A 286 5.09 -10.36 15.42
N LEU A 287 4.93 -10.37 14.09
CA LEU A 287 5.98 -9.98 13.16
C LEU A 287 6.34 -8.50 13.35
N LEU A 288 5.34 -7.63 13.43
CA LEU A 288 5.52 -6.19 13.67
C LEU A 288 6.16 -5.91 15.03
N THR A 289 5.74 -6.59 16.10
CA THR A 289 6.36 -6.49 17.42
C THR A 289 7.84 -6.88 17.37
N LYS A 290 8.18 -8.00 16.71
CA LYS A 290 9.58 -8.41 16.58
C LYS A 290 10.41 -7.42 15.76
N ALA A 291 9.84 -6.89 14.68
CA ALA A 291 10.54 -5.97 13.79
C ALA A 291 10.73 -4.59 14.41
N PHE A 292 9.73 -4.10 15.15
CA PHE A 292 9.65 -2.69 15.49
C PHE A 292 9.64 -2.38 16.98
N ALA A 293 9.28 -3.33 17.84
CA ALA A 293 9.33 -3.19 19.29
C ALA A 293 9.98 -4.42 19.95
N PRO A 294 11.24 -4.77 19.59
CA PRO A 294 11.88 -5.99 20.07
C PRO A 294 12.03 -5.99 21.60
N GLN A 295 12.13 -4.84 22.27
CA GLN A 295 12.17 -4.80 23.73
C GLN A 295 10.88 -5.35 24.36
N LEU A 296 9.70 -5.10 23.76
CA LEU A 296 8.43 -5.67 24.26
C LEU A 296 8.37 -7.19 24.13
N ALA A 297 9.03 -7.76 23.12
CA ALA A 297 9.14 -9.21 23.01
C ALA A 297 9.95 -9.83 24.17
N HIS A 298 10.82 -9.05 24.82
CA HIS A 298 11.72 -9.50 25.89
C HIS A 298 11.32 -9.00 27.29
N GLN A 299 10.58 -7.88 27.38
CA GLN A 299 10.18 -7.22 28.62
C GLN A 299 8.74 -7.57 29.00
N ARG A 300 8.51 -8.81 29.46
CA ARG A 300 7.33 -9.17 30.26
C ARG A 300 7.62 -9.22 31.78
N ALA A 301 8.81 -8.77 32.21
CA ALA A 301 9.26 -8.88 33.59
C ALA A 301 9.34 -7.52 34.30
N GLU A 302 8.41 -7.35 35.25
CA GLU A 302 8.32 -6.56 36.50
C GLU A 302 8.92 -5.14 36.67
N ASN A 303 9.76 -4.61 35.79
CA ASN A 303 10.28 -3.23 35.88
C ASN A 303 10.15 -2.48 34.54
N MET A 304 8.91 -2.34 34.07
CA MET A 304 8.59 -1.87 32.72
C MET A 304 8.52 -0.33 32.60
N SER A 305 9.50 0.26 31.90
CA SER A 305 9.43 1.60 31.31
C SER A 305 8.41 1.65 30.16
N GLN A 306 8.00 2.85 29.73
CA GLN A 306 7.10 3.03 28.58
C GLN A 306 7.65 2.31 27.33
N PRO A 307 6.79 1.65 26.52
CA PRO A 307 7.20 0.94 25.30
C PRO A 307 7.96 1.87 24.36
N THR A 308 9.00 1.33 23.73
CA THR A 308 9.73 2.02 22.67
C THR A 308 9.58 1.26 21.36
N ALA A 309 9.50 1.99 20.26
CA ALA A 309 9.49 1.44 18.92
C ALA A 309 10.56 2.11 18.05
N ASN A 310 11.08 1.39 17.06
CA ASN A 310 12.04 1.91 16.10
C ASN A 310 11.39 2.64 14.89
N ILE A 311 10.07 2.77 14.90
CA ILE A 311 9.26 3.56 13.98
C ILE A 311 8.36 4.49 14.79
N ASP A 312 7.93 5.59 14.18
CA ASP A 312 7.01 6.56 14.78
C ASP A 312 5.61 6.46 14.14
N ALA A 313 5.54 6.03 12.88
CA ALA A 313 4.27 5.81 12.17
C ALA A 313 4.28 4.51 11.34
N LEU A 314 3.14 3.84 11.32
CA LEU A 314 2.84 2.67 10.49
C LEU A 314 1.65 3.01 9.58
N ILE A 315 1.85 2.94 8.26
CA ILE A 315 0.81 3.24 7.27
C ILE A 315 0.38 1.94 6.58
N THR A 316 -0.91 1.67 6.48
CA THR A 316 -1.43 0.50 5.75
C THR A 316 -2.84 0.72 5.21
N PHE A 317 -3.50 -0.33 4.72
CA PHE A 317 -4.88 -0.28 4.26
C PHE A 317 -5.86 -0.20 5.44
N ASP A 318 -7.07 0.32 5.21
CA ASP A 318 -8.16 0.24 6.19
C ASP A 318 -8.81 -1.16 6.22
N GLY A 319 -9.80 -1.34 7.12
CA GLY A 319 -10.52 -2.60 7.29
C GLY A 319 -11.34 -3.07 6.09
N HIS A 320 -11.46 -2.27 5.02
CA HIS A 320 -12.12 -2.66 3.78
C HIS A 320 -11.11 -3.01 2.66
N GLY A 321 -9.81 -2.76 2.86
CA GLY A 321 -8.75 -3.22 1.96
C GLY A 321 -8.83 -2.67 0.53
N VAL A 322 -9.40 -1.48 0.34
CA VAL A 322 -9.69 -0.77 -0.93
C VAL A 322 -10.65 -1.50 -1.85
N SER A 323 -10.34 -2.73 -2.23
CA SER A 323 -11.13 -3.59 -3.12
C SER A 323 -11.61 -4.86 -2.41
N SER A 324 -11.71 -4.83 -1.08
CA SER A 324 -12.05 -5.98 -0.24
C SER A 324 -11.08 -7.15 -0.40
N HIS A 325 -9.81 -6.84 -0.65
CA HIS A 325 -8.78 -7.87 -0.80
C HIS A 325 -8.45 -8.47 0.59
N PRO A 326 -8.59 -9.80 0.79
CA PRO A 326 -8.37 -10.44 2.08
C PRO A 326 -7.03 -10.11 2.75
N ASN A 327 -5.94 -10.17 1.99
CA ASN A 327 -4.60 -9.83 2.50
C ASN A 327 -4.49 -8.39 3.01
N HIS A 328 -5.11 -7.42 2.32
CA HIS A 328 -5.08 -6.00 2.73
C HIS A 328 -5.87 -5.80 4.04
N ILE A 329 -7.03 -6.46 4.15
CA ILE A 329 -7.84 -6.48 5.37
C ILE A 329 -7.05 -7.10 6.52
N SER A 330 -6.31 -8.19 6.28
CA SER A 330 -5.47 -8.80 7.30
C SER A 330 -4.35 -7.87 7.79
N LEU A 331 -3.78 -7.02 6.92
CA LEU A 331 -2.80 -6.01 7.35
C LEU A 331 -3.41 -5.00 8.32
N TYR A 332 -4.62 -4.52 8.05
CA TYR A 332 -5.36 -3.62 8.94
C TYR A 332 -5.49 -4.23 10.35
N HIS A 333 -6.00 -5.46 10.43
CA HIS A 333 -6.20 -6.13 11.71
C HIS A 333 -4.87 -6.44 12.42
N GLY A 334 -3.85 -6.87 11.68
CA GLY A 334 -2.52 -7.10 12.22
C GLY A 334 -1.84 -5.83 12.77
N ALA A 335 -2.00 -4.70 12.07
CA ALA A 335 -1.50 -3.40 12.51
C ALA A 335 -2.20 -2.90 13.78
N ARG A 336 -3.53 -3.07 13.87
CA ARG A 336 -4.29 -2.79 15.09
C ARG A 336 -3.88 -3.68 16.25
N GLY A 337 -3.71 -4.98 16.00
CA GLY A 337 -3.22 -5.94 16.99
C GLY A 337 -1.83 -5.57 17.51
N PHE A 338 -0.93 -5.14 16.62
CA PHE A 338 0.38 -4.63 16.99
C PHE A 338 0.28 -3.40 17.90
N ALA A 339 -0.47 -2.38 17.50
CA ALA A 339 -0.64 -1.16 18.30
C ALA A 339 -1.27 -1.45 19.68
N LYS A 340 -2.27 -2.33 19.75
CA LYS A 340 -2.88 -2.77 21.00
C LYS A 340 -1.87 -3.48 21.91
N ALA A 341 -0.98 -4.30 21.34
CA ALA A 341 0.06 -4.97 22.10
C ALA A 341 1.10 -3.99 22.69
N LEU A 342 1.26 -2.78 22.12
CA LEU A 342 2.15 -1.75 22.68
C LEU A 342 1.57 -1.12 23.96
N THR A 343 0.25 -1.00 24.06
CA THR A 343 -0.44 -0.35 25.18
C THR A 343 -1.10 -1.34 26.15
N GLU A 344 -0.97 -2.65 25.91
CA GLU A 344 -1.66 -3.69 26.66
C GLU A 344 -1.34 -3.64 28.16
N GLY A 345 -2.41 -3.61 28.98
CA GLY A 345 -2.32 -3.65 30.44
C GLY A 345 -2.05 -2.31 31.13
N LYS A 346 -1.86 -1.21 30.39
CA LYS A 346 -1.62 0.13 30.95
C LYS A 346 -2.32 1.24 30.16
N PRO A 347 -3.58 1.56 30.49
CA PRO A 347 -4.41 2.56 29.79
C PRO A 347 -3.81 3.97 29.76
N GLU A 348 -2.91 4.29 30.68
CA GLU A 348 -2.19 5.56 30.73
C GLU A 348 -1.08 5.69 29.67
N TRP A 349 -0.69 4.60 29.02
CA TRP A 349 0.36 4.61 28.00
C TRP A 349 -0.20 5.00 26.64
N LYS A 350 0.36 6.07 26.07
CA LYS A 350 0.17 6.36 24.64
C LYS A 350 0.99 5.36 23.81
N SER A 351 0.40 4.86 22.73
CA SER A 351 1.13 4.07 21.74
C SER A 351 2.32 4.89 21.23
N PRO A 352 3.55 4.35 21.21
CA PRO A 352 4.71 5.02 20.62
C PRO A 352 4.67 5.01 19.09
N VAL A 353 3.69 4.34 18.48
CA VAL A 353 3.51 4.26 17.03
C VAL A 353 2.10 4.70 16.66
N ASP A 354 2.01 5.68 15.77
CA ASP A 354 0.76 6.08 15.14
C ASP A 354 0.43 5.13 13.98
N VAL A 355 -0.76 4.53 13.99
CA VAL A 355 -1.24 3.69 12.89
C VAL A 355 -2.17 4.50 12.00
N TYR A 356 -1.76 4.72 10.75
CA TYR A 356 -2.56 5.40 9.74
C TYR A 356 -3.08 4.42 8.69
N THR A 357 -4.34 4.57 8.32
CA THR A 357 -4.97 3.70 7.31
C THR A 357 -5.46 4.48 6.11
N LEU A 358 -5.22 3.94 4.92
CA LEU A 358 -5.75 4.45 3.66
C LEU A 358 -7.24 4.15 3.53
N ASN A 359 -8.04 5.22 3.40
CA ASN A 359 -9.49 5.13 3.34
C ASN A 359 -10.00 4.41 2.08
N THR A 360 -10.86 3.42 2.27
CA THR A 360 -11.60 2.77 1.19
C THR A 360 -12.82 3.60 0.79
N VAL A 361 -12.92 3.91 -0.49
CA VAL A 361 -14.08 4.62 -1.04
C VAL A 361 -14.93 3.77 -1.97
N ASN A 362 -16.19 4.18 -2.14
CA ASN A 362 -17.10 3.57 -3.10
C ASN A 362 -16.59 3.69 -4.56
N LEU A 363 -17.14 2.86 -5.45
CA LEU A 363 -16.69 2.78 -6.86
C LEU A 363 -16.74 4.11 -7.60
N LEU A 364 -17.73 4.97 -7.33
CA LEU A 364 -17.85 6.27 -8.00
C LEU A 364 -16.66 7.16 -7.63
N ARG A 365 -16.37 7.28 -6.34
CA ARG A 365 -15.21 8.04 -5.83
C ARG A 365 -13.89 7.40 -6.23
N LYS A 366 -13.83 6.07 -6.28
CA LYS A 366 -12.64 5.31 -6.67
C LYS A 366 -12.16 5.68 -8.08
N TYR A 367 -13.10 5.89 -9.01
CA TYR A 367 -12.83 6.15 -10.43
C TYR A 367 -13.20 7.56 -10.91
N SER A 368 -13.51 8.50 -9.99
CA SER A 368 -13.75 9.90 -10.33
C SER A 368 -12.46 10.70 -10.53
N GLY A 369 -11.29 10.09 -10.32
CA GLY A 369 -9.98 10.72 -10.44
C GLY A 369 -9.86 11.96 -9.55
N GLY A 370 -9.38 13.07 -10.12
CA GLY A 370 -9.12 14.31 -9.40
C GLY A 370 -10.37 15.07 -8.95
N LEU A 371 -11.57 14.71 -9.46
CA LEU A 371 -12.83 15.33 -9.06
C LEU A 371 -13.21 14.97 -7.62
N ASP A 372 -12.67 13.88 -7.08
CA ASP A 372 -12.95 13.47 -5.70
C ASP A 372 -12.35 14.40 -4.65
N LEU A 373 -11.33 15.19 -5.01
CA LEU A 373 -10.59 16.03 -4.06
C LEU A 373 -11.50 17.08 -3.40
N PHE A 374 -12.56 17.53 -4.08
CA PHE A 374 -13.59 18.37 -3.47
C PHE A 374 -14.32 17.71 -2.32
N THR A 375 -14.63 16.41 -2.45
CA THR A 375 -15.32 15.68 -1.39
C THR A 375 -14.40 15.50 -0.18
N THR A 376 -13.11 15.25 -0.42
CA THR A 376 -12.08 15.17 0.63
C THR A 376 -11.91 16.52 1.35
N ILE A 377 -11.83 17.64 0.62
CA ILE A 377 -11.78 18.99 1.23
C ILE A 377 -13.08 19.30 1.98
N ALA A 378 -14.24 19.00 1.39
CA ALA A 378 -15.53 19.26 2.00
C ALA A 378 -15.68 18.49 3.31
N SER A 379 -15.30 17.21 3.34
CA SER A 379 -15.27 16.43 4.58
C SER A 379 -14.29 17.02 5.61
N SER A 380 -13.19 17.62 5.16
CA SER A 380 -12.19 18.17 6.07
C SER A 380 -12.50 19.55 6.64
N LEU A 381 -13.52 20.23 6.12
CA LEU A 381 -14.06 21.43 6.78
C LEU A 381 -14.68 21.08 8.14
N PHE A 382 -15.07 19.82 8.33
CA PHE A 382 -15.69 19.33 9.55
C PHE A 382 -14.70 18.62 10.49
N THR A 383 -13.51 18.23 10.03
CA THR A 383 -12.44 17.73 10.90
C THR A 383 -11.57 18.88 11.43
N ARG A 384 -11.51 18.98 12.76
CA ARG A 384 -10.58 19.83 13.48
C ARG A 384 -9.51 18.95 14.07
N ASP A 385 -8.32 19.02 13.49
CA ASP A 385 -7.16 18.39 14.09
C ASP A 385 -6.81 19.11 15.39
N LYS A 386 -6.81 18.37 16.49
CA LYS A 386 -6.60 18.93 17.83
C LYS A 386 -5.20 18.67 18.36
N ASP A 387 -4.50 17.69 17.78
CA ASP A 387 -3.17 17.27 18.20
C ASP A 387 -2.20 17.40 17.01
N PRO A 388 -1.38 18.46 16.94
CA PRO A 388 -0.44 18.65 15.85
C PRO A 388 0.70 17.63 15.85
N GLU A 389 0.94 16.91 16.96
CA GLU A 389 1.95 15.86 17.05
C GLU A 389 1.43 14.53 16.49
N HIS A 390 0.13 14.27 16.67
CA HIS A 390 -0.58 13.06 16.23
C HIS A 390 -1.81 13.42 15.40
N PRO A 391 -1.62 13.92 14.16
CA PRO A 391 -2.71 14.45 13.37
C PRO A 391 -3.76 13.38 13.04
N GLU A 392 -5.05 13.68 13.27
CA GLU A 392 -6.12 12.70 13.02
C GLU A 392 -6.28 12.35 11.53
N THR A 393 -5.86 13.25 10.62
CA THR A 393 -6.01 13.07 9.17
C THR A 393 -4.82 13.63 8.41
N LEU A 394 -4.24 12.82 7.53
CA LEU A 394 -3.21 13.21 6.58
C LEU A 394 -3.78 13.13 5.17
N VAL A 395 -3.48 14.11 4.32
CA VAL A 395 -3.87 14.08 2.92
C VAL A 395 -2.69 14.41 2.02
N TYR A 396 -2.30 13.43 1.20
CA TYR A 396 -1.21 13.56 0.24
C TYR A 396 -1.76 13.58 -1.18
N THR A 397 -1.19 14.45 -2.01
CA THR A 397 -1.63 14.63 -3.41
C THR A 397 -0.46 14.64 -4.36
N ASN A 398 -0.64 14.04 -5.53
CA ASN A 398 0.33 14.10 -6.63
C ASN A 398 0.05 15.32 -7.53
N ASN A 399 1.06 16.13 -7.79
CA ASN A 399 0.96 17.23 -8.73
C ASN A 399 0.89 16.69 -10.17
N ILE A 400 -0.06 17.21 -10.95
CA ILE A 400 -0.13 16.95 -12.40
C ILE A 400 0.83 17.85 -13.19
N VAL A 401 1.18 19.01 -12.63
CA VAL A 401 2.17 19.97 -13.15
C VAL A 401 2.93 20.61 -11.98
N GLY A 402 4.17 21.03 -12.21
CA GLY A 402 4.99 21.70 -11.20
C GLY A 402 5.93 20.76 -10.45
N PRO A 403 6.35 21.12 -9.22
CA PRO A 403 7.36 20.38 -8.47
C PRO A 403 6.83 19.06 -7.90
N GLU A 404 7.72 18.23 -7.36
CA GLU A 404 7.36 16.99 -6.64
C GLU A 404 6.42 17.27 -5.45
N PRO A 405 5.59 16.29 -5.04
CA PRO A 405 5.42 14.94 -5.63
C PRO A 405 4.66 14.97 -6.97
N LYS A 406 5.10 14.22 -8.00
CA LYS A 406 4.50 14.22 -9.35
C LYS A 406 3.76 12.94 -9.71
N LEU A 407 2.62 13.09 -10.39
CA LEU A 407 1.85 11.96 -10.95
C LEU A 407 2.66 11.14 -11.96
N GLY A 408 3.50 11.80 -12.77
CA GLY A 408 4.36 11.12 -13.74
C GLY A 408 5.35 10.15 -13.07
N THR A 409 5.88 10.51 -11.89
CA THR A 409 6.77 9.64 -11.10
C THR A 409 6.00 8.44 -10.59
N ALA A 410 4.79 8.63 -10.05
CA ALA A 410 3.92 7.55 -9.62
C ALA A 410 3.58 6.56 -10.76
N TRP A 411 3.24 7.09 -11.95
CA TRP A 411 2.99 6.26 -13.14
C TRP A 411 4.23 5.53 -13.60
N SER A 412 5.40 6.18 -13.57
CA SER A 412 6.67 5.58 -13.97
C SER A 412 7.07 4.45 -13.03
N ALA A 413 6.89 4.61 -11.72
CA ALA A 413 7.14 3.56 -10.72
C ALA A 413 6.36 2.28 -11.08
N MET A 414 5.07 2.41 -11.38
CA MET A 414 4.27 1.25 -11.81
C MET A 414 4.68 0.72 -13.20
N THR A 415 4.69 1.58 -14.22
CA THR A 415 4.83 1.14 -15.62
C THR A 415 6.24 0.67 -15.99
N THR A 416 7.27 1.13 -15.28
CA THR A 416 8.68 0.86 -15.62
C THR A 416 9.40 -0.03 -14.61
N ALA A 417 8.96 -0.06 -13.34
CA ALA A 417 9.49 -0.99 -12.34
C ALA A 417 8.70 -2.30 -12.34
N HIS A 418 7.36 -2.26 -12.20
CA HIS A 418 6.48 -3.44 -12.14
C HIS A 418 6.08 -4.00 -13.51
N LYS A 419 7.07 -4.24 -14.38
CA LYS A 419 6.84 -4.67 -15.76
C LYS A 419 6.09 -6.00 -15.84
N SER A 420 6.41 -6.95 -14.96
CA SER A 420 5.78 -8.28 -14.92
C SER A 420 4.29 -8.21 -14.58
N GLN A 421 3.84 -7.10 -13.99
CA GLN A 421 2.48 -6.93 -13.48
C GLN A 421 1.61 -6.06 -14.39
N MET A 422 2.21 -5.37 -15.36
CA MET A 422 1.48 -4.47 -16.25
C MET A 422 0.60 -5.23 -17.25
N VAL A 423 -0.70 -5.17 -17.00
CA VAL A 423 -1.77 -5.67 -17.85
C VAL A 423 -2.76 -4.55 -18.18
N TRP A 424 -3.60 -4.74 -19.20
CA TRP A 424 -4.43 -3.67 -19.78
C TRP A 424 -5.28 -2.89 -18.75
N PHE A 425 -5.88 -3.57 -17.77
CA PHE A 425 -6.73 -2.92 -16.78
C PHE A 425 -5.94 -2.08 -15.76
N ARG A 426 -4.64 -2.34 -15.58
CA ARG A 426 -3.79 -1.50 -14.73
C ARG A 426 -3.57 -0.12 -15.33
N TYR A 427 -3.53 0.01 -16.66
CA TYR A 427 -3.50 1.32 -17.30
C TYR A 427 -4.80 2.11 -17.02
N LEU A 428 -5.95 1.43 -16.95
CA LEU A 428 -7.19 2.08 -16.55
C LEU A 428 -7.14 2.53 -15.08
N TRP A 429 -6.59 1.69 -14.20
CA TRP A 429 -6.35 2.09 -12.81
C TRP A 429 -5.46 3.33 -12.72
N LEU A 430 -4.31 3.33 -13.41
CA LEU A 430 -3.38 4.46 -13.40
C LEU A 430 -4.02 5.76 -13.90
N GLY A 431 -4.89 5.65 -14.92
CA GLY A 431 -5.56 6.80 -15.52
C GLY A 431 -6.73 7.37 -14.71
N PHE A 432 -7.53 6.50 -14.07
CA PHE A 432 -8.83 6.90 -13.49
C PHE A 432 -8.92 6.77 -11.97
N SER A 433 -8.01 6.03 -11.34
CA SER A 433 -8.06 5.82 -9.89
C SER A 433 -7.74 7.11 -9.14
N ARG A 434 -8.59 7.45 -8.16
CA ARG A 434 -8.29 8.56 -7.25
C ARG A 434 -7.01 8.32 -6.45
N TYR A 435 -6.65 7.06 -6.18
CA TYR A 435 -5.48 6.70 -5.37
C TYR A 435 -4.16 7.06 -6.04
N MET A 436 -4.15 7.31 -7.35
CA MET A 436 -2.97 7.85 -8.04
C MET A 436 -2.80 9.35 -7.84
N LEU A 437 -3.86 10.06 -7.46
CA LEU A 437 -3.88 11.51 -7.30
C LEU A 437 -3.91 11.92 -5.84
N VAL A 438 -4.63 11.19 -5.00
CA VAL A 438 -4.97 11.58 -3.63
C VAL A 438 -4.96 10.36 -2.71
N ASN A 439 -4.28 10.48 -1.59
CA ASN A 439 -4.40 9.56 -0.47
C ASN A 439 -4.87 10.34 0.76
N ASP A 440 -6.04 9.97 1.29
CA ASP A 440 -6.51 10.39 2.61
C ASP A 440 -6.28 9.25 3.60
N LEU A 441 -5.45 9.53 4.61
CA LEU A 441 -5.08 8.61 5.67
C LEU A 441 -5.70 9.08 7.00
N HIS A 442 -6.21 8.14 7.78
CA HIS A 442 -6.79 8.40 9.08
C HIS A 442 -6.02 7.70 10.19
N LEU A 443 -5.83 8.40 11.31
CA LEU A 443 -5.25 7.82 12.52
C LEU A 443 -6.23 6.83 13.15
N GLU A 444 -5.80 5.61 13.39
CA GLU A 444 -6.59 4.56 14.00
C GLU A 444 -6.66 4.71 15.53
N LYS A 445 -7.89 4.68 16.06
CA LYS A 445 -8.17 4.80 17.49
C LYS A 445 -8.28 3.40 18.10
N VAL A 446 -7.13 2.84 18.48
CA VAL A 446 -7.02 1.43 18.88
C VAL A 446 -7.70 1.13 20.24
N ASP A 447 -7.80 2.12 21.12
CA ASP A 447 -8.32 1.95 22.49
C ASP A 447 -9.85 2.18 22.65
N GLN A 448 -10.58 2.51 21.58
CA GLN A 448 -12.00 2.94 21.67
C GLN A 448 -13.05 1.86 21.35
N ASP A 449 -12.62 0.66 20.92
CA ASP A 449 -13.53 -0.45 20.65
C ASP A 449 -13.53 -1.43 21.83
N ASN A 450 -14.44 -1.21 22.79
CA ASN A 450 -14.81 -2.20 23.80
C ASN A 450 -16.33 -2.27 23.96
#